data_AF-A0A8R2NJZ9-F1
#
_entry.id   AF-A0A8R2NJZ9-F1
#
_cell.length_a   1.000
_cell.length_b   1.000
_cell.length_c   1.000
_cell.angle_alpha   90.00
_cell.angle_beta   90.00
_cell.angle_gamma   90.00
#
_symmetry.space_group_name_H-M   'P 1'
#
loop_
_entity.id
_entity.type
_entity.pdbx_description
1 polymer ?
#
loop_
_entity_poly.entity_id
_entity_poly.type
_entity_poly.pdbx_seq_one_letter_code
_entity_poly.pdbx_strand_id
1 'polypeptide(L)'
;MVDVIWQDGTKETGVSSTDLYPVKTLDYLEFFPGNFVTKKSPASDVYGVVESVDHAERTAHIQWFKVYPENPSLPNPIEKTYFSVYDLHDHPDFHFKCGCLVLHSNPDTNPDSNTLTAGKVLSAGSDGR
;
A
#
# COMPACT_ATOMS: atom_id res chain seq x y z
N MET A 1 -10.33 -20.87 -3.49
CA MET A 1 -10.51 -19.73 -4.39
C MET A 1 -10.12 -18.46 -3.64
N VAL A 2 -9.48 -17.52 -4.32
CA VAL A 2 -9.03 -16.23 -3.77
C VAL A 2 -9.39 -15.11 -4.74
N ASP A 3 -9.45 -13.88 -4.22
CA ASP A 3 -9.54 -12.68 -5.02
C ASP A 3 -8.14 -12.11 -5.23
N VAL A 4 -7.81 -11.74 -6.47
CA VAL A 4 -6.51 -11.20 -6.87
C VAL A 4 -6.71 -9.80 -7.43
N ILE A 5 -5.87 -8.86 -6.99
CA ILE A 5 -5.72 -7.54 -7.62
C ILE A 5 -4.39 -7.58 -8.37
N TRP A 6 -4.45 -7.38 -9.69
CA TRP A 6 -3.29 -7.38 -10.57
C TRP A 6 -2.59 -6.02 -10.56
N GLN A 7 -1.33 -5.96 -11.01
CA GLN A 7 -0.54 -4.71 -11.01
C GLN A 7 -1.21 -3.58 -11.80
N ASP A 8 -1.95 -3.91 -12.86
CA ASP A 8 -2.71 -2.96 -13.66
C ASP A 8 -3.97 -2.40 -12.95
N GLY A 9 -4.24 -2.84 -11.72
CA GLY A 9 -5.40 -2.44 -10.92
C GLY A 9 -6.66 -3.25 -11.18
N THR A 10 -6.65 -4.21 -12.12
CA THR A 10 -7.81 -5.07 -12.38
C THR A 10 -8.01 -6.08 -11.26
N LYS A 11 -9.29 -6.40 -10.97
CA LYS A 11 -9.66 -7.39 -9.95
C LYS A 11 -10.20 -8.65 -10.62
N GLU A 12 -9.65 -9.80 -10.23
CA GLU A 12 -10.14 -11.11 -10.61
C GLU A 12 -10.61 -11.87 -9.37
N THR A 13 -11.87 -12.31 -9.38
CA THR A 13 -12.49 -13.03 -8.26
C THR A 13 -12.56 -14.51 -8.55
N GLY A 14 -12.37 -15.35 -7.54
CA GLY A 14 -12.59 -16.79 -7.70
C GLY A 14 -11.41 -17.57 -8.28
N VAL A 15 -10.21 -16.97 -8.32
CA VAL A 15 -8.99 -17.62 -8.83
C VAL A 15 -8.67 -18.85 -7.97
N SER A 16 -8.38 -19.99 -8.59
CA SER A 16 -7.94 -21.16 -7.81
C SER A 16 -6.58 -20.90 -7.21
N SER A 17 -6.41 -21.18 -5.91
CA SER A 17 -5.11 -21.03 -5.24
C SER A 17 -4.05 -21.97 -5.80
N THR A 18 -4.45 -23.03 -6.52
CA THR A 18 -3.55 -23.96 -7.22
C THR A 18 -2.91 -23.36 -8.47
N ASP A 19 -3.51 -22.30 -9.00
CA ASP A 19 -3.09 -21.67 -10.27
C ASP A 19 -2.14 -20.49 -10.01
N LEU A 20 -1.89 -20.18 -8.73
CA LEU A 20 -1.04 -19.09 -8.27
C LEU A 20 0.29 -19.63 -7.75
N TYR A 21 1.38 -18.97 -8.14
CA TYR A 21 2.71 -19.28 -7.64
C TYR A 21 3.22 -18.15 -6.74
N PRO A 22 3.86 -18.47 -5.60
CA PRO A 22 4.44 -17.46 -4.74
C PRO A 22 5.64 -16.80 -5.44
N VAL A 23 5.61 -15.47 -5.53
CA VAL A 23 6.77 -14.70 -5.99
C VAL A 23 7.73 -14.52 -4.81
N LYS A 24 8.97 -15.04 -4.94
CA LYS A 24 9.95 -15.08 -3.84
C LYS A 24 10.74 -13.79 -3.66
N THR A 25 10.96 -13.05 -4.75
CA THR A 25 11.68 -11.78 -4.73
C THR A 25 11.12 -10.89 -5.81
N LEU A 26 10.61 -9.74 -5.40
CA LEU A 26 10.23 -8.65 -6.29
C LEU A 26 11.35 -7.61 -6.21
N ASP A 27 11.66 -6.99 -7.34
CA ASP A 27 12.64 -5.90 -7.39
C ASP A 27 12.12 -4.70 -6.57
N TYR A 28 13.01 -3.81 -6.12
CA TYR A 28 12.64 -2.60 -5.38
C TYR A 28 11.88 -1.57 -6.23
N LEU A 29 11.67 -1.87 -7.52
CA LEU A 29 10.89 -1.07 -8.47
C LEU A 29 9.52 -1.68 -8.77
N GLU A 30 9.18 -2.80 -8.15
CA GLU A 30 7.89 -3.47 -8.33
C GLU A 30 6.88 -2.94 -7.31
N PHE A 31 6.01 -2.05 -7.79
CA PHE A 31 4.91 -1.51 -7.01
C PHE A 31 3.60 -2.25 -7.32
N PHE A 32 2.70 -2.24 -6.35
CA PHE A 32 1.38 -2.86 -6.45
C PHE A 32 0.30 -1.88 -6.00
N PRO A 33 -0.94 -2.02 -6.50
CA PRO A 33 -2.07 -1.26 -5.99
C PRO A 33 -2.13 -1.29 -4.46
N GLY A 34 -2.29 -0.11 -3.84
CA GLY A 34 -2.28 0.07 -2.40
C GLY A 34 -0.89 0.24 -1.76
N ASN A 35 0.21 0.20 -2.53
CA ASN A 35 1.54 0.57 -2.00
C ASN A 35 1.62 2.07 -1.78
N PHE A 36 2.17 2.47 -0.63
CA PHE A 36 2.44 3.86 -0.29
C PHE A 36 3.82 4.26 -0.80
N VAL A 37 3.90 5.40 -1.47
CA VAL A 37 5.12 5.86 -2.11
C VAL A 37 5.40 7.34 -1.85
N THR A 38 6.65 7.73 -1.96
CA THR A 38 7.12 9.13 -1.95
C THR A 38 7.93 9.43 -3.19
N LYS A 39 8.01 10.71 -3.57
CA LYS A 39 8.90 11.15 -4.67
C LYS A 39 10.37 11.09 -4.22
N LYS A 40 11.28 10.73 -5.13
CA LYS A 40 12.74 10.75 -4.87
C LYS A 40 13.34 12.16 -4.82
N SER A 41 12.76 13.09 -5.57
CA SER A 41 13.16 14.51 -5.62
C SER A 41 12.62 15.27 -4.39
N PRO A 42 13.06 16.52 -4.11
CA PRO A 42 13.22 17.04 -2.75
C PRO A 42 11.96 16.94 -1.89
N ALA A 43 12.17 16.88 -0.57
CA ALA A 43 11.16 16.71 0.47
C ALA A 43 9.80 17.29 0.04
N SER A 44 8.87 16.38 -0.22
CA SER A 44 7.54 16.72 -0.67
C SER A 44 6.59 16.52 0.51
N ASP A 45 5.75 17.51 0.79
CA ASP A 45 4.71 17.39 1.82
C ASP A 45 3.54 16.49 1.39
N VAL A 46 3.80 15.55 0.48
CA VAL A 46 2.83 14.63 -0.10
C VAL A 46 3.35 13.21 -0.11
N TYR A 47 2.44 12.27 0.11
CA TYR A 47 2.64 10.85 -0.14
C TYR A 47 1.65 10.38 -1.21
N GLY A 48 1.96 9.28 -1.87
CA GLY A 48 1.14 8.69 -2.91
C GLY A 48 0.67 7.30 -2.53
N VAL A 49 -0.48 6.91 -3.05
CA VAL A 49 -0.95 5.52 -3.07
C VAL A 49 -1.03 5.07 -4.53
N VAL A 50 -0.38 3.96 -4.85
CA VAL A 50 -0.40 3.37 -6.19
C VAL A 50 -1.79 2.81 -6.47
N GLU A 51 -2.41 3.23 -7.58
CA GLU A 51 -3.68 2.67 -8.04
C GLU A 51 -3.47 1.56 -9.08
N SER A 52 -2.50 1.75 -9.97
CA SER A 52 -2.11 0.78 -10.98
C SER A 52 -0.68 1.03 -11.47
N VAL A 53 -0.09 0.03 -12.10
CA VAL A 53 1.26 0.05 -12.66
C VAL A 53 1.23 -0.54 -14.06
N ASP A 54 1.76 0.21 -15.02
CA ASP A 54 2.14 -0.31 -16.32
C ASP A 54 3.57 -0.84 -16.22
N HIS A 55 3.69 -2.16 -16.16
CA HIS A 55 4.99 -2.83 -16.07
C HIS A 55 5.82 -2.65 -17.35
N ALA A 56 5.20 -2.55 -18.53
CA ALA A 56 5.90 -2.40 -19.80
C ALA A 56 6.52 -1.01 -19.94
N GLU A 57 5.72 0.02 -19.65
CA GLU A 57 6.15 1.43 -19.73
C GLU A 57 6.88 1.91 -18.47
N ARG A 58 7.00 1.05 -17.44
CA ARG A 58 7.62 1.37 -16.15
C ARG A 58 7.05 2.65 -15.54
N THR A 59 5.73 2.79 -15.59
CA THR A 59 4.99 3.93 -15.04
C THR A 59 3.90 3.45 -14.07
N ALA A 60 3.68 4.24 -13.02
CA ALA A 60 2.64 4.00 -12.02
C ALA A 60 1.63 5.14 -12.04
N HIS A 61 0.35 4.80 -11.91
CA HIS A 61 -0.73 5.74 -11.69
C HIS A 61 -0.94 5.91 -10.18
N ILE A 62 -0.81 7.13 -9.68
CA ILE A 62 -0.72 7.41 -8.25
C ILE A 62 -1.74 8.45 -7.85
N GLN A 63 -2.49 8.17 -6.79
CA GLN A 63 -3.27 9.17 -6.06
C GLN A 63 -2.40 9.82 -4.99
N TRP A 64 -2.19 11.14 -5.07
CA TRP A 64 -1.41 11.89 -4.10
C TRP A 64 -2.28 12.46 -2.98
N PHE A 65 -1.69 12.59 -1.79
CA PHE A 65 -2.29 13.07 -0.55
C PHE A 65 -1.34 14.02 0.18
N LYS A 66 -1.87 14.98 0.93
CA LYS A 66 -1.05 15.83 1.82
C LYS A 66 -0.66 15.05 3.08
N VAL A 67 0.60 15.15 3.50
CA VAL A 67 1.08 14.61 4.77
C VAL A 67 0.42 15.35 5.95
N TYR A 68 0.30 16.67 5.84
CA TYR A 68 -0.35 17.54 6.82
C TYR A 68 -1.59 18.21 6.23
N PRO A 69 -2.74 17.50 6.21
CA PRO A 69 -4.00 18.10 5.77
C PRO A 69 -4.50 19.15 6.77
N GLU A 70 -5.21 20.16 6.28
CA GLU A 70 -5.92 21.14 7.13
C GLU A 70 -7.01 20.49 7.99
N ASN A 71 -7.57 19.38 7.51
CA ASN A 71 -8.54 18.57 8.23
C ASN A 71 -7.96 17.16 8.49
N PRO A 72 -7.46 16.86 9.70
CA PRO A 72 -6.76 15.61 10.01
C PRO A 72 -7.69 14.39 10.08
N SER A 73 -9.00 14.60 10.07
CA SER A 73 -10.00 13.53 10.17
C SER A 73 -10.09 12.67 8.91
N LEU A 74 -9.64 13.20 7.77
CA LEU A 74 -9.74 12.52 6.48
C LEU A 74 -8.48 12.72 5.64
N PRO A 75 -8.05 11.67 4.93
CA PRO A 75 -7.04 11.79 3.89
C PRO A 75 -7.57 12.73 2.81
N ASN A 76 -6.81 13.78 2.51
CA ASN A 76 -7.19 14.77 1.51
C ASN A 76 -6.50 14.46 0.17
N PRO A 77 -7.20 13.80 -0.78
CA PRO A 77 -6.64 13.56 -2.10
C PRO A 77 -6.39 14.89 -2.81
N ILE A 78 -5.23 14.98 -3.46
CA ILE A 78 -4.79 16.18 -4.20
C ILE A 78 -5.08 15.97 -5.68
N GLU A 79 -4.37 15.02 -6.28
CA GLU A 79 -4.39 14.78 -7.71
C GLU A 79 -4.00 13.33 -8.02
N LYS A 80 -4.36 12.88 -9.22
CA LYS A 80 -3.91 11.62 -9.80
C LYS A 80 -2.95 11.90 -10.93
N THR A 81 -1.75 11.32 -10.89
CA THR A 81 -0.75 11.50 -11.94
C THR A 81 -0.02 10.21 -12.25
N TYR A 82 0.43 10.11 -13.50
CA TYR A 82 1.36 9.07 -13.92
C TYR A 82 2.79 9.47 -13.55
N PHE A 83 3.54 8.55 -12.97
CA PHE A 83 4.91 8.77 -12.52
C PHE A 83 5.79 7.60 -12.94
N SER A 84 7.04 7.92 -13.27
CA SER A 84 8.06 6.89 -13.52
C SER A 84 8.32 6.12 -12.23
N VAL A 85 8.31 4.79 -12.29
CA VAL A 85 8.61 3.94 -11.12
C VAL A 85 10.03 4.19 -10.59
N TYR A 86 10.94 4.65 -11.45
CA TYR A 86 12.32 4.98 -11.09
C TYR A 86 12.41 6.23 -10.20
N ASP A 87 11.39 7.09 -10.19
CA ASP A 87 11.34 8.32 -9.40
C ASP A 87 10.54 8.18 -8.10
N LEU A 88 10.17 6.94 -7.74
CA LEU A 88 9.40 6.60 -6.54
C LEU A 88 10.24 5.80 -5.54
N HIS A 89 9.98 6.05 -4.26
CA HIS A 89 10.43 5.21 -3.15
C HIS A 89 9.21 4.68 -2.39
N ASP A 90 9.32 3.48 -1.81
CA ASP A 90 8.40 3.04 -0.77
C ASP A 90 8.38 4.06 0.38
N HIS A 91 7.20 4.33 0.91
CA HIS A 91 7.05 5.21 2.06
C HIS A 91 7.69 4.58 3.30
N PRO A 92 8.60 5.27 4.03
CA PRO A 92 9.36 4.69 5.15
C PRO A 92 8.49 4.21 6.33
N ASP A 93 7.31 4.78 6.51
CA ASP A 93 6.40 4.39 7.60
C ASP A 93 5.27 3.42 7.20
N PHE A 94 4.91 3.32 5.92
CA PHE A 94 3.71 2.59 5.47
C PHE A 94 4.08 1.33 4.68
N HIS A 95 4.57 0.31 5.38
CA HIS A 95 4.97 -0.97 4.79
C HIS A 95 3.91 -2.08 4.93
N PHE A 96 2.73 -1.78 5.49
CA PHE A 96 1.70 -2.77 5.71
C PHE A 96 1.01 -3.14 4.39
N LYS A 97 1.18 -4.39 3.96
CA LYS A 97 0.53 -4.95 2.77
C LYS A 97 -0.59 -5.89 3.19
N CYS A 98 -1.62 -6.03 2.34
CA CYS A 98 -2.63 -7.07 2.50
C CYS A 98 -1.94 -8.42 2.68
N GLY A 99 -2.27 -9.13 3.74
CA GLY A 99 -1.65 -10.40 4.09
C GLY A 99 -0.49 -10.32 5.07
N CYS A 100 0.07 -9.14 5.35
CA CYS A 100 1.10 -8.95 6.36
C CYS A 100 0.58 -9.30 7.76
N LEU A 101 1.43 -9.97 8.55
CA LEU A 101 1.23 -10.13 9.98
C LEU A 101 1.69 -8.85 10.67
N VAL A 102 0.84 -8.32 11.55
CA VAL A 102 1.12 -7.12 12.34
C VAL A 102 1.09 -7.45 13.82
N LEU A 103 1.96 -6.80 14.58
CA LEU A 103 2.03 -6.93 16.04
C LEU A 103 1.69 -5.58 16.66
N HIS A 104 0.73 -5.58 17.58
CA HIS A 104 0.33 -4.42 18.36
C HIS A 104 1.19 -4.37 19.64
N SER A 105 2.22 -3.52 19.62
CA SER A 105 3.05 -3.25 20.81
C SER A 105 2.42 -2.15 21.67
N ASN A 106 1.44 -2.50 22.51
CA ASN A 106 0.99 -1.61 23.58
C ASN A 106 1.56 -2.09 24.94
N PRO A 107 2.44 -1.30 25.60
CA PRO A 107 3.01 -1.66 26.90
C PRO A 107 2.02 -1.53 28.07
N ASP A 108 0.93 -0.78 27.92
CA ASP A 108 -0.06 -0.48 28.98
C ASP A 108 -1.27 -1.43 29.01
N THR A 109 -1.19 -2.57 28.34
CA THR A 109 -2.35 -3.46 28.27
C THR A 109 -2.47 -4.27 29.54
N ASN A 110 -3.50 -3.97 30.33
CA ASN A 110 -3.92 -4.69 31.53
C ASN A 110 -3.88 -6.23 31.26
N PRO A 111 -3.17 -7.03 32.08
CA PRO A 111 -2.99 -8.47 31.88
C PRO A 111 -4.29 -9.28 31.86
N ASP A 112 -5.42 -8.72 32.31
CA ASP A 112 -6.75 -9.34 32.24
C ASP A 112 -7.54 -9.04 30.96
N SER A 113 -7.02 -8.16 30.09
CA SER A 113 -7.64 -7.87 28.80
C SER A 113 -7.10 -8.86 27.77
N ASN A 114 -7.98 -9.67 27.21
CA ASN A 114 -7.71 -10.65 26.16
C ASN A 114 -7.38 -9.97 24.81
N THR A 115 -6.50 -8.96 24.83
CA THR A 115 -6.17 -8.12 23.69
C THR A 115 -5.30 -8.89 22.73
N LEU A 116 -5.87 -9.17 21.56
CA LEU A 116 -5.17 -9.72 20.41
C LEU A 116 -3.97 -8.82 20.09
N THR A 117 -2.76 -9.31 20.34
CA THR A 117 -1.50 -8.60 20.08
C THR A 117 -0.99 -8.84 18.66
N ALA A 118 -1.59 -9.78 17.93
CA ALA A 118 -1.24 -10.09 16.56
C ALA A 118 -2.49 -10.03 15.68
N GLY A 119 -2.33 -9.44 14.50
CA GLY A 119 -3.37 -9.33 13.48
C GLY A 119 -2.81 -9.65 12.10
N LYS A 120 -3.71 -9.82 11.14
CA LYS A 120 -3.36 -9.90 9.72
C LYS A 120 -4.04 -8.74 9.00
N VAL A 121 -3.28 -7.99 8.22
CA VAL A 121 -3.84 -6.93 7.38
C VAL A 121 -4.72 -7.59 6.33
N LEU A 122 -6.02 -7.28 6.33
CA LEU A 122 -6.97 -7.83 5.36
C LEU A 122 -7.09 -6.95 4.11
N SER A 123 -6.96 -5.63 4.30
CA SER A 123 -6.88 -4.64 3.23
C SER A 123 -6.12 -3.42 3.74
N ALA A 124 -5.24 -2.84 2.92
CA ALA A 124 -4.86 -1.44 3.06
C ALA A 124 -5.84 -0.64 2.19
N GLY A 125 -6.65 0.21 2.80
CA GLY A 125 -7.59 1.05 2.04
C GLY A 125 -6.81 2.07 1.20
N SER A 126 -7.32 2.41 0.01
CA SER A 126 -6.76 3.49 -0.81
C SER A 126 -7.02 4.88 -0.21
N ASP A 127 -7.72 4.94 0.92
CA ASP A 127 -7.91 6.13 1.71
C ASP A 127 -6.65 6.47 2.53
N GLY A 128 -5.69 5.58 2.75
CA GLY A 128 -4.49 5.95 3.52
C GLY A 128 -4.77 6.20 5.00
N ARG A 129 -5.73 5.45 5.54
CA ARG A 129 -6.14 5.45 6.95
C ARG A 129 -5.53 4.29 7.74
#